data_AF-A0A0A8WWP6-F1
#
_entry.id   AF-A0A0A8WWP6-F1
#
_cell.length_a   1.000
_cell.length_b   1.000
_cell.length_c   1.000
_cell.angle_alpha   90.00
_cell.angle_beta   90.00
_cell.angle_gamma   90.00
#
_symmetry.space_group_name_H-M   'P 1'
#
loop_
_entity.id
_entity.type
_entity.pdbx_description
1 polymer ?
#
loop_
_entity_poly.entity_id
_entity_poly.type
_entity_poly.pdbx_seq_one_letter_code
_entity_poly.pdbx_strand_id
1 'polypeptide(L)'
;MKAEVYSITYRMPLTNTQQAKLDRKWPDGSPFITYEKIDALLEPLPVEDVYWSAQSGQFLYFTVRGDDIEGTVAEIIYRLQEKLGK
;
A
#
# COMPACT_ATOMS: atom_id res chain seq x y z
N MET A 1 -32.53 4.93 9.38
CA MET A 1 -31.09 5.22 9.20
C MET A 1 -30.51 4.11 8.32
N LYS A 2 -29.84 4.44 7.22
CA LYS A 2 -29.07 3.47 6.43
C LYS A 2 -27.61 3.58 6.88
N ALA A 3 -26.91 2.45 7.01
CA ALA A 3 -25.47 2.48 7.25
C ALA A 3 -24.76 2.86 5.95
N GLU A 4 -23.77 3.74 6.05
CA GLU A 4 -22.90 4.16 4.94
C GLU A 4 -21.49 3.62 5.22
N VAL A 5 -20.81 3.15 4.16
CA VAL A 5 -19.43 2.68 4.27
C VAL A 5 -18.52 3.88 4.20
N TYR A 6 -17.85 4.19 5.31
CA TYR A 6 -16.92 5.33 5.40
C TYR A 6 -15.51 5.00 4.93
N SER A 7 -15.08 3.74 5.12
CA SER A 7 -13.73 3.28 4.80
C SER A 7 -13.69 1.77 4.58
N ILE A 8 -12.77 1.32 3.72
CA ILE A 8 -12.49 -0.11 3.50
C ILE A 8 -10.98 -0.35 3.53
N THR A 9 -10.56 -1.36 4.29
CA THR A 9 -9.18 -1.86 4.27
C THR A 9 -9.03 -2.93 3.21
N TYR A 10 -8.07 -2.74 2.32
CA TYR A 10 -7.69 -3.65 1.26
C TYR A 10 -6.38 -4.35 1.59
N ARG A 11 -6.19 -5.53 0.99
CA ARG A 11 -4.89 -6.20 0.90
C ARG A 11 -4.56 -6.46 -0.56
N MET A 12 -3.37 -6.06 -0.97
CA MET A 12 -2.81 -6.39 -2.28
C MET A 12 -1.79 -7.51 -2.10
N PRO A 13 -1.94 -8.66 -2.79
CA PRO A 13 -0.91 -9.69 -2.80
C PRO A 13 0.35 -9.14 -3.47
N LEU A 14 1.50 -9.39 -2.84
CA LEU A 14 2.79 -9.02 -3.37
C LEU A 14 3.40 -10.20 -4.12
N THR A 15 4.00 -9.94 -5.28
CA THR A 15 4.87 -10.94 -5.93
C THR A 15 6.16 -11.10 -5.14
N ASN A 16 6.87 -12.22 -5.34
CA ASN A 16 8.19 -12.43 -4.73
C ASN A 16 9.16 -11.27 -5.01
N THR A 17 9.11 -10.70 -6.22
CA THR A 17 9.96 -9.56 -6.60
C THR A 17 9.55 -8.29 -5.87
N GLN A 18 8.25 -8.01 -5.76
CA GLN A 18 7.75 -6.85 -5.03
C GLN A 18 8.10 -6.95 -3.53
N GLN A 19 7.90 -8.12 -2.93
CA GLN A 19 8.26 -8.40 -1.54
C GLN A 19 9.76 -8.21 -1.32
N ALA A 20 10.61 -8.82 -2.15
CA ALA A 20 12.06 -8.69 -2.02
C ALA A 20 12.55 -7.24 -2.14
N LYS A 21 11.85 -6.41 -2.91
CA LYS A 21 12.17 -4.98 -3.04
C LYS A 21 11.78 -4.19 -1.81
N LEU A 22 10.66 -4.53 -1.16
CA LEU A 22 10.23 -3.93 0.10
C LEU A 22 11.11 -4.37 1.28
N ASP A 23 11.56 -5.62 1.28
CA ASP A 23 12.47 -6.17 2.31
C ASP A 23 13.92 -5.73 2.14
N ARG A 24 14.24 -5.09 1.00
CA ARG A 24 15.59 -4.62 0.71
C ARG A 24 16.03 -3.58 1.73
N LYS A 25 17.22 -3.77 2.28
CA LYS A 25 17.88 -2.84 3.19
C LYS A 25 19.18 -2.30 2.61
N TRP A 26 19.55 -1.11 3.03
CA TRP A 26 20.90 -0.58 2.84
C TRP A 26 21.90 -1.31 3.76
N PRO A 27 23.22 -1.17 3.52
CA PRO A 27 24.24 -1.81 4.36
C PRO A 27 24.19 -1.43 5.85
N ASP A 28 23.65 -0.25 6.17
CA ASP A 28 23.42 0.23 7.53
C ASP A 28 22.17 -0.40 8.20
N GLY A 29 21.46 -1.28 7.48
CA GLY A 29 20.24 -1.94 7.94
C GLY A 29 18.96 -1.12 7.78
N SER A 30 19.04 0.13 7.30
CA SER A 30 17.87 0.96 7.05
C SER A 30 17.06 0.44 5.85
N PRO A 31 15.72 0.55 5.87
CA PRO A 31 14.89 0.09 4.78
C PRO A 31 15.13 0.92 3.50
N PHE A 32 15.26 0.25 2.36
CA PHE A 32 15.45 0.89 1.06
C PHE A 32 14.21 1.70 0.65
N ILE A 33 13.03 1.11 0.88
CA ILE A 33 11.71 1.75 0.76
C ILE A 33 11.13 1.84 2.17
N THR A 34 10.82 3.06 2.60
CA THR A 34 10.21 3.33 3.90
C THR A 34 8.70 3.50 3.76
N TYR A 35 7.96 3.40 4.86
CA TYR A 35 6.51 3.65 4.85
C TYR A 35 6.18 5.06 4.36
N GLU A 36 6.94 6.06 4.80
CA GLU A 36 6.76 7.46 4.43
C GLU A 36 6.93 7.69 2.92
N LYS A 37 7.82 6.92 2.26
CA LYS A 37 7.97 6.98 0.80
C LYS A 37 6.78 6.39 0.05
N ILE A 38 6.10 5.41 0.63
CA ILE A 38 4.88 4.84 0.05
C ILE A 38 3.70 5.77 0.34
N ASP A 39 3.58 6.32 1.53
CA ASP A 39 2.54 7.30 1.85
C ASP A 39 2.63 8.51 0.91
N ALA A 40 3.83 9.09 0.75
CA ALA A 40 4.06 10.21 -0.17
C ALA A 40 3.80 9.87 -1.65
N LEU A 41 3.93 8.60 -2.05
CA LEU A 41 3.58 8.15 -3.41
C LEU A 41 2.06 8.18 -3.63
N LEU A 42 1.30 7.90 -2.58
CA LEU A 42 -0.15 7.81 -2.66
C LEU A 42 -0.85 9.14 -2.42
N GLU A 43 -0.17 10.16 -1.90
CA GLU A 43 -0.73 11.51 -1.86
C GLU A 43 -1.13 12.02 -3.26
N PRO A 44 -2.24 12.78 -3.40
CA PRO A 44 -3.18 13.20 -2.35
C PRO A 44 -4.39 12.26 -2.18
N LEU A 45 -4.25 10.97 -2.53
CA LEU A 45 -5.36 10.01 -2.44
C LEU A 45 -5.82 9.84 -0.97
N PRO A 46 -7.11 9.61 -0.72
CA PRO A 46 -7.65 9.42 0.63
C PRO A 46 -7.31 8.02 1.18
N VAL A 47 -6.02 7.78 1.41
CA VAL A 47 -5.48 6.51 1.90
C VAL A 47 -4.78 6.68 3.24
N GLU A 48 -4.95 5.70 4.11
CA GLU A 48 -4.31 5.63 5.42
C GLU A 48 -3.91 4.18 5.73
N ASP A 49 -3.25 3.98 6.88
CA ASP A 49 -2.86 2.66 7.39
C ASP A 49 -2.10 1.81 6.36
N VAL A 50 -1.15 2.42 5.66
CA VAL A 50 -0.32 1.68 4.69
C VAL A 50 0.75 0.90 5.43
N TYR A 51 0.69 -0.43 5.36
CA TYR A 51 1.72 -1.27 5.97
C TYR A 51 1.94 -2.60 5.22
N TRP A 52 3.13 -3.17 5.37
CA TRP A 52 3.49 -4.49 4.87
C TRP A 52 4.35 -5.18 5.92
N SER A 53 4.05 -6.43 6.27
CA SER A 53 4.83 -7.17 7.26
C SER A 53 5.04 -8.60 6.81
N ALA A 54 6.28 -9.07 6.91
CA ALA A 54 6.60 -10.48 6.69
C ALA A 54 5.82 -11.42 7.64
N GLN A 55 5.34 -10.91 8.79
CA GLN A 55 4.58 -11.71 9.76
C GLN A 55 3.12 -11.94 9.36
N SER A 56 2.52 -11.04 8.57
CA SER A 56 1.13 -11.17 8.08
C SER A 56 1.04 -11.79 6.68
N GLY A 57 2.18 -12.14 6.07
CA GLY A 57 2.29 -12.73 4.73
C GLY A 57 2.78 -11.74 3.67
N GLN A 58 2.87 -12.18 2.42
CA GLN A 58 3.27 -11.35 1.28
C GLN A 58 2.11 -10.45 0.82
N PHE A 59 1.72 -9.51 1.68
CA PHE A 59 0.64 -8.57 1.42
C PHE A 59 1.03 -7.14 1.82
N LEU A 60 0.56 -6.18 1.02
CA LEU A 60 0.53 -4.77 1.38
C LEU A 60 -0.92 -4.39 1.71
N TYR A 61 -1.11 -3.78 2.86
CA TYR A 61 -2.40 -3.34 3.37
C TYR A 61 -2.52 -1.83 3.26
N PHE A 62 -3.72 -1.34 3.00
CA PHE A 62 -4.05 0.08 2.98
C PHE A 62 -5.55 0.27 3.19
N THR A 63 -5.94 1.37 3.82
CA THR A 63 -7.33 1.75 4.06
C THR A 63 -7.70 2.93 3.18
N VAL A 64 -8.75 2.78 2.37
CA VAL A 64 -9.30 3.86 1.54
C VAL A 64 -10.51 4.47 2.23
N ARG A 65 -10.61 5.80 2.20
CA ARG A 65 -11.74 6.59 2.72
C ARG A 65 -12.48 7.34 1.61
N GLY A 66 -13.73 7.68 1.87
CA GLY A 66 -14.53 8.57 1.02
C GLY A 66 -15.46 7.84 0.05
N ASP A 67 -16.10 8.60 -0.83
CA ASP A 67 -17.22 8.12 -1.63
C ASP A 67 -16.80 7.33 -2.88
N ASP A 68 -15.63 7.65 -3.45
CA ASP A 68 -15.06 6.95 -4.62
C ASP A 68 -13.96 5.96 -4.21
N ILE A 69 -14.38 4.87 -3.56
CA ILE A 69 -13.46 3.83 -3.10
C ILE A 69 -12.85 3.08 -4.30
N GLU A 70 -13.65 2.71 -5.30
CA GLU A 70 -13.18 1.88 -6.41
C GLU A 70 -12.15 2.60 -7.29
N GLY A 71 -12.41 3.88 -7.63
CA GLY A 71 -11.46 4.70 -8.40
C GLY A 71 -10.15 4.90 -7.63
N THR A 72 -10.25 5.17 -6.33
CA THR A 72 -9.08 5.34 -5.47
C THR A 72 -8.24 4.07 -5.38
N VAL A 73 -8.88 2.90 -5.19
CA VAL A 73 -8.18 1.60 -5.13
C VAL A 73 -7.45 1.30 -6.43
N ALA A 74 -8.08 1.54 -7.58
CA ALA A 74 -7.46 1.31 -8.89
C ALA A 74 -6.18 2.14 -9.07
N GLU A 75 -6.23 3.42 -8.71
CA GLU A 75 -5.09 4.32 -8.77
C GLU A 75 -3.98 3.92 -7.78
N ILE A 76 -4.33 3.53 -6.55
CA ILE A 76 -3.36 3.03 -5.56
C ILE A 76 -2.62 1.80 -6.11
N ILE A 77 -3.36 0.81 -6.62
CA ILE A 77 -2.77 -0.42 -7.16
C ILE A 77 -1.82 -0.08 -8.32
N TYR A 78 -2.24 0.79 -9.24
CA TYR A 78 -1.41 1.21 -10.36
C TYR A 78 -0.09 1.85 -9.88
N ARG A 79 -0.15 2.82 -8.97
CA ARG A 79 1.05 3.49 -8.42
C ARG A 79 1.98 2.52 -7.70
N LEU A 80 1.42 1.61 -6.89
CA LEU A 80 2.19 0.60 -6.18
C LEU A 80 2.87 -0.37 -7.15
N GLN A 81 2.19 -0.82 -8.20
CA GLN A 81 2.78 -1.70 -9.22
C GLN A 81 3.90 -1.01 -10.00
N GLU A 82 3.73 0.26 -10.40
CA GLU A 82 4.80 1.02 -11.05
C GLU A 82 6.00 1.21 -10.11
N LYS A 83 5.76 1.47 -8.82
CA LYS A 83 6.84 1.65 -7.84
C LYS A 83 7.58 0.36 -7.52
N LEU A 84 6.85 -0.74 -7.29
CA LEU A 84 7.40 -2.00 -6.81
C LEU A 84 7.83 -2.92 -7.96
N GLY A 85 7.28 -2.72 -9.15
CA GLY A 85 7.44 -3.59 -10.32
C GLY A 85 6.14 -4.35 -10.60
N LYS A 86 5.82 -4.53 -11.88
CA LYS A 86 4.67 -5.34 -12.33
C LYS A 86 4.90 -6.82 -12.05
#